data_AF-A0A967WWI4-F1
#
_entry.id   AF-A0A967WWI4-F1
#
_cell.length_a   1.000
_cell.length_b   1.000
_cell.length_c   1.000
_cell.angle_alpha   90.00
_cell.angle_beta   90.00
_cell.angle_gamma   90.00
#
_symmetry.space_group_name_H-M   'P 1'
#
loop_
_entity.id
_entity.type
_entity.pdbx_description
1 polymer ?
#
loop_
_entity_poly.entity_id
_entity_poly.type
_entity_poly.pdbx_seq_one_letter_code
_entity_poly.pdbx_strand_id
1 'polypeptide(L)' 'MDAYTLVVDLEEPTGYFLYLLAHSAAYPVPRHVVQQYGEAWTTAEHIVGNGAFLLKG' A
#
# COMPACT_ATOMS: atom_id res chain seq x y z
N MET A 1 -5.43 -2.94 19.84
CA MET A 1 -5.69 -2.79 18.40
C MET A 1 -5.80 -4.18 17.79
N ASP A 2 -6.59 -4.33 16.74
CA ASP A 2 -6.84 -5.59 16.03
C ASP A 2 -6.35 -5.51 14.58
N ALA A 3 -6.58 -6.58 13.81
CA ALA A 3 -6.13 -6.70 12.41
C ALA A 3 -6.77 -5.68 11.44
N TYR A 4 -7.83 -4.98 11.85
CA TYR A 4 -8.58 -4.03 11.02
C TYR A 4 -8.51 -2.59 11.53
N THR A 5 -7.71 -2.34 12.57
CA THR A 5 -7.55 -1.01 13.17
C THR A 5 -6.19 -0.43 12.83
N LEU A 6 -6.17 0.65 12.05
CA LEU A 6 -4.98 1.47 11.80
C LEU A 6 -5.11 2.80 12.55
N VAL A 7 -4.09 3.17 13.32
CA VAL A 7 -4.00 4.46 14.01
C VAL A 7 -2.74 5.18 13.54
N VAL A 8 -2.86 6.47 13.27
CA VAL A 8 -1.78 7.33 12.80
C VAL A 8 -1.71 8.56 13.70
N ASP A 9 -0.60 8.71 14.40
CA ASP A 9 -0.27 9.90 15.19
C ASP A 9 0.50 10.88 14.30
N LEU A 10 0.04 12.14 14.24
CA LEU A 10 0.65 13.19 13.42
C LEU A 10 1.55 14.07 14.30
N GLU A 11 2.73 14.41 13.79
CA GLU A 11 3.67 15.31 14.49
C GLU A 11 3.12 16.73 14.62
N GLU A 12 2.37 17.19 13.61
CA GLU A 12 1.78 18.53 13.54
C GLU A 12 0.34 18.50 12.98
N PRO A 13 -0.50 19.52 13.29
CA PRO A 13 -1.85 19.62 12.74
C PRO A 13 -1.87 19.62 11.21
N THR A 14 -2.32 18.51 10.62
CA THR A 14 -2.36 18.31 9.16
C THR A 14 -3.81 18.09 8.69
N GLY A 15 -4.55 19.18 8.48
CA GLY A 15 -5.97 19.13 8.13
C GLY A 15 -6.30 18.40 6.81
N TYR A 16 -5.32 18.27 5.92
CA TYR A 16 -5.44 17.57 4.64
C TYR A 16 -4.88 16.14 4.68
N PHE A 17 -4.61 15.57 5.86
CA PHE A 17 -4.05 14.23 6.00
C PHE A 17 -4.82 13.15 5.21
N LEU A 18 -6.15 13.19 5.24
CA LEU A 18 -6.97 12.23 4.49
C LEU A 18 -6.77 12.33 2.97
N TYR A 19 -6.48 13.52 2.43
CA TYR A 19 -6.14 13.68 1.03
C TYR A 19 -4.77 13.07 0.69
N LEU A 20 -3.81 13.14 1.62
CA LEU A 20 -2.50 12.50 1.43
C LEU A 20 -2.62 10.98 1.31
N LEU A 21 -3.58 10.36 2.02
CA LEU A 21 -3.83 8.92 1.93
C LEU A 21 -4.38 8.48 0.56
N ALA A 22 -4.86 9.41 -0.26
CA ALA A 22 -5.27 9.14 -1.64
C ALA A 22 -4.09 9.19 -2.63
N HIS A 23 -2.90 9.63 -2.21
CA HIS A 23 -1.71 9.62 -3.05
C HIS A 23 -1.12 8.21 -3.14
N SER A 24 -0.58 7.83 -4.30
CA SER A 24 -0.06 6.47 -4.55
C SER A 24 1.05 6.03 -3.60
N ALA A 25 1.82 6.99 -3.07
CA ALA A 25 2.86 6.72 -2.07
C ALA A 25 2.30 6.15 -0.74
N ALA A 26 1.02 6.37 -0.44
CA ALA A 26 0.38 5.89 0.78
C ALA A 26 -0.40 4.57 0.57
N TYR A 27 -0.44 4.05 -0.66
CA TYR A 27 -1.17 2.81 -0.95
C TYR A 27 -0.50 1.61 -0.26
N PRO A 28 -1.29 0.65 0.26
CA PRO A 28 -0.74 -0.52 0.90
C PRO A 28 -0.05 -1.42 -0.12
N VAL A 29 1.06 -2.04 0.29
CA VAL A 29 1.78 -3.06 -0.50
C VAL A 29 1.66 -4.44 0.18
N PRO A 30 1.54 -5.53 -0.58
CA PRO A 30 1.42 -6.88 -0.02
C PRO A 30 2.75 -7.37 0.56
N ARG A 31 2.95 -7.18 1.87
CA ARG A 31 4.19 -7.53 2.58
C ARG A 31 4.74 -8.92 2.25
N HIS A 32 3.87 -9.93 2.16
CA HIS A 32 4.26 -11.31 1.88
C HIS A 32 4.88 -11.48 0.48
N VAL A 33 4.36 -10.78 -0.54
CA VAL A 33 4.89 -10.83 -1.91
C VAL A 33 6.21 -10.08 -2.00
N VAL A 34 6.29 -8.89 -1.39
CA VAL A 34 7.52 -8.09 -1.36
C VAL A 34 8.66 -8.86 -0.69
N GLN A 35 8.37 -9.54 0.42
CA GLN A 35 9.37 -10.36 1.12
C GLN A 35 9.82 -11.58 0.31
N GLN A 36 8.94 -12.16 -0.50
CA GLN A 36 9.25 -13.34 -1.31
C GLN A 36 10.07 -13.01 -2.57
N TYR A 37 9.76 -11.89 -3.25
CA TYR A 37 10.31 -11.60 -4.58
C TYR A 37 11.26 -10.39 -4.62
N GLY A 38 11.42 -9.66 -3.52
CA GLY A 38 12.30 -8.49 -3.46
C GLY A 38 11.94 -7.46 -4.53
N GLU A 39 12.93 -6.91 -5.21
CA GLU A 39 12.74 -5.89 -6.27
C GLU A 39 11.84 -6.36 -7.43
N ALA A 40 11.76 -7.67 -7.67
CA ALA A 40 10.95 -8.24 -8.76
C ALA A 40 9.45 -8.34 -8.44
N TRP A 41 9.00 -7.92 -7.24
CA TRP A 41 7.61 -8.06 -6.81
C TRP A 41 6.60 -7.30 -7.69
N THR A 42 7.05 -6.29 -8.44
CA THR A 42 6.20 -5.46 -9.31
C THR A 42 6.08 -5.99 -10.74
N THR A 43 6.79 -7.06 -11.09
CA THR A 43 6.66 -7.70 -12.40
C THR A 43 5.26 -8.27 -12.61
N ALA A 44 4.80 -8.37 -13.85
CA ALA A 44 3.46 -8.88 -14.17
C ALA A 44 3.20 -10.31 -13.65
N GLU A 45 4.25 -11.11 -13.46
CA GLU A 45 4.16 -12.46 -12.91
C GLU A 45 3.93 -12.49 -11.39
N HIS A 46 4.49 -11.54 -10.65
CA HIS A 46 4.52 -11.56 -9.18
C HIS A 46 3.56 -10.57 -8.51
N ILE A 47 3.18 -9.49 -9.21
CA ILE A 47 2.44 -8.40 -8.59
C ILE A 47 1.05 -8.84 -8.11
N VAL A 48 0.75 -8.53 -6.85
CA VAL A 48 -0.58 -8.67 -6.26
C VAL A 48 -1.06 -7.27 -5.86
N GLY A 49 -2.26 -6.90 -6.32
CA GLY A 49 -2.88 -5.62 -6.03
C GLY A 49 -4.24 -5.77 -5.36
N ASN A 50 -4.73 -4.68 -4.78
CA ASN A 50 -6.07 -4.56 -4.19
C ASN A 50 -6.97 -3.55 -4.93
N GLY A 51 -6.56 -3.13 -6.13
CA GLY A 51 -7.31 -2.21 -6.99
C GLY A 51 -8.27 -2.92 -7.93
N ALA A 52 -8.98 -2.13 -8.75
CA ALA A 52 -9.97 -2.66 -9.70
C ALA A 52 -9.37 -3.42 -10.90
N PHE A 53 -8.05 -3.27 -11.13
CA PHE A 53 -7.35 -3.85 -12.26
C PHE A 53 -6.10 -4.61 -11.81
N LEU A 54 -5.71 -5.60 -12.60
CA LEU A 54 -4.49 -6.38 -12.44
C LEU A 54 -3.60 -6.16 -13.67
N LEU A 55 -2.29 -6.07 -13.44
CA LEU A 55 -1.31 -6.04 -14.54
C LEU A 55 -1.29 -7.41 -15.21
N LYS A 56 -1.41 -7.44 -16.54
CA LYS A 56 -1.24 -8.65 -17.35
C LYS A 56 -0.09 -8.45 -18.33
N GLY A 57 0.74 -9.49 -18.45
CA GLY A 57 1.73 -9.62 -19.53
C GLY A 57 1.11 -10.16 -20.80
#